data_AF-A0A480A036-F1
#
_entry.id   AF-A0A480A036-F1
#
_cell.length_a   1.000
_cell.length_b   1.000
_cell.length_c   1.000
_cell.angle_alpha   90.00
_cell.angle_beta   90.00
_cell.angle_gamma   90.00
#
_symmetry.space_group_name_H-M   'P 1'
#
loop_
_entity.id
_entity.type
_entity.pdbx_description
1 polymer ?
#
loop_
_entity_poly.entity_id
_entity_poly.type
_entity_poly.pdbx_seq_one_letter_code
_entity_poly.pdbx_strand_id
1 'polypeptide(L)'
;MQEVIKQIKNRYKVDLQSQDINYQLWRLDDTEYIKLQKNSLSIANNFDLHKHLYLSREEQNDKLNLAELLTILECLLGESSDLYDKYKGAFYFPTLLVVIKTSGTFYYLMDIYDHRGWLYFRLYRIVDHNYINRQDPQILRETFSEEFTQQEINYFLFYFYGYLIGCFRTFQKFNSVKPFLKRIDSNLILYGYKGQDFFEKHCDSEENYQAEIESFEKIYGNSLDKIDVNAILQTITSEYSEM
;
A
#
# COMPACT_ATOMS: atom_id res chain seq x y z
N MET A 1 -35.51 -21.79 1.58
CA MET A 1 -34.69 -21.47 0.38
C MET A 1 -34.21 -20.04 0.58
N GLN A 2 -33.10 -19.86 1.29
CA GLN A 2 -32.57 -18.54 1.63
C GLN A 2 -31.71 -18.07 0.46
N GLU A 3 -32.18 -17.05 -0.24
CA GLU A 3 -31.39 -16.31 -1.21
C GLU A 3 -30.23 -15.64 -0.48
N VAL A 4 -29.03 -16.19 -0.63
CA VAL A 4 -27.81 -15.52 -0.23
C VAL A 4 -27.60 -14.39 -1.22
N ILE A 5 -28.06 -13.19 -0.87
CA ILE A 5 -27.64 -11.95 -1.52
C ILE A 5 -26.12 -11.89 -1.36
N LYS A 6 -25.37 -12.24 -2.41
CA LYS A 6 -23.94 -11.96 -2.49
C LYS A 6 -23.81 -10.45 -2.45
N GLN A 7 -23.49 -9.90 -1.28
CA GLN A 7 -23.06 -8.51 -1.15
C GLN A 7 -21.86 -8.34 -2.10
N ILE A 8 -22.07 -7.60 -3.19
CA ILE A 8 -20.99 -7.20 -4.08
C ILE A 8 -20.19 -6.16 -3.31
N LYS A 9 -19.04 -6.56 -2.76
CA LYS A 9 -18.08 -5.61 -2.19
C LYS A 9 -17.59 -4.72 -3.34
N ASN A 10 -17.85 -3.41 -3.26
CA ASN A 10 -17.14 -2.43 -4.10
C ASN A 10 -15.65 -2.51 -3.74
N ARG A 11 -14.81 -2.90 -4.70
CA ARG A 11 -13.37 -3.06 -4.50
C ARG A 11 -12.60 -2.09 -5.38
N TYR A 12 -11.57 -1.50 -4.80
CA TYR A 12 -10.59 -0.72 -5.55
C TYR A 12 -9.80 -1.65 -6.47
N LYS A 13 -9.67 -1.21 -7.73
CA LYS A 13 -8.98 -1.94 -8.78
C LYS A 13 -8.23 -0.96 -9.66
N VAL A 14 -6.98 -1.27 -9.96
CA VAL A 14 -6.17 -0.54 -10.95
C VAL A 14 -5.86 -1.49 -12.10
N ASP A 15 -6.29 -1.11 -13.31
CA ASP A 15 -5.94 -1.81 -14.54
C ASP A 15 -4.73 -1.13 -15.20
N LEU A 16 -3.75 -1.92 -15.61
CA LEU A 16 -2.50 -1.48 -16.19
C LEU A 16 -2.16 -2.36 -17.40
N GLN A 17 -1.44 -1.81 -18.37
CA GLN A 17 -0.95 -2.57 -19.51
C GLN A 17 0.48 -2.13 -19.84
N SER A 18 1.37 -3.11 -20.02
CA SER A 18 2.68 -2.86 -20.62
C SER A 18 3.27 -4.10 -21.27
N GLN A 19 4.03 -3.91 -22.34
CA GLN A 19 4.74 -4.98 -23.07
C GLN A 19 3.86 -6.21 -23.38
N ASP A 20 2.65 -5.98 -23.89
CA ASP A 20 1.63 -7.00 -24.19
C ASP A 20 1.13 -7.83 -22.99
N ILE A 21 1.47 -7.41 -21.76
CA ILE A 21 0.97 -7.98 -20.52
C ILE A 21 -0.06 -7.02 -19.93
N ASN A 22 -1.24 -7.54 -19.60
CA ASN A 22 -2.22 -6.81 -18.82
C ASN A 22 -2.06 -7.16 -17.34
N TYR A 23 -2.11 -6.15 -16.49
CA TYR A 23 -2.02 -6.30 -15.05
C TYR A 23 -3.27 -5.74 -14.40
N GLN A 24 -3.73 -6.41 -13.36
CA GLN A 24 -4.78 -5.89 -12.49
C GLN A 24 -4.30 -5.93 -11.05
N LEU A 25 -4.39 -4.81 -10.35
CA LEU A 25 -4.17 -4.75 -8.91
C LEU A 25 -5.53 -4.60 -8.24
N TRP A 26 -5.89 -5.58 -7.44
CA TRP A 26 -7.12 -5.55 -6.65
C TRP A 26 -6.75 -5.34 -5.19
N ARG A 27 -7.36 -4.34 -4.54
CA ARG A 27 -7.29 -4.23 -3.08
C ARG A 27 -7.98 -5.45 -2.46
N LEU A 28 -7.28 -6.17 -1.59
CA LEU A 28 -7.81 -7.26 -0.78
C LEU A 28 -8.12 -6.75 0.61
N ASP A 29 -9.18 -7.20 1.28
CA ASP A 29 -9.26 -6.97 2.73
C ASP A 29 -8.29 -7.88 3.50
N ASP A 30 -8.09 -7.59 4.79
CA ASP A 30 -7.13 -8.31 5.64
C ASP A 30 -7.46 -9.81 5.76
N THR A 31 -8.76 -10.15 5.78
CA THR A 31 -9.20 -11.55 5.88
C THR A 31 -8.90 -12.32 4.60
N GLU A 32 -9.15 -11.71 3.45
CA GLU A 32 -8.86 -12.26 2.12
C GLU A 32 -7.35 -12.43 1.94
N TYR A 33 -6.58 -11.42 2.30
CA TYR A 33 -5.13 -11.45 2.24
C TYR A 33 -4.56 -12.62 3.06
N ILE A 34 -4.93 -12.74 4.33
CA ILE A 34 -4.43 -13.80 5.22
C ILE A 34 -4.76 -15.20 4.66
N LYS A 35 -5.94 -15.39 4.06
CA LYS A 35 -6.33 -16.67 3.46
C LYS A 35 -5.49 -17.03 2.24
N LEU A 36 -5.23 -16.05 1.36
CA LEU A 36 -4.39 -16.24 0.18
C LEU A 36 -2.92 -16.41 0.55
N GLN A 37 -2.44 -15.67 1.55
CA GLN A 37 -1.05 -15.71 2.00
C GLN A 37 -0.66 -17.12 2.48
N LYS A 38 -1.57 -17.83 3.17
CA LYS A 38 -1.38 -19.23 3.58
C LYS A 38 -1.13 -20.20 2.42
N ASN A 39 -1.56 -19.84 1.21
CA ASN A 39 -1.38 -20.63 0.00
C ASN A 39 -0.46 -19.88 -0.99
N SER A 40 0.58 -19.23 -0.47
CA SER A 40 1.51 -18.47 -1.29
C SER A 40 2.96 -18.74 -0.96
N LEU A 41 3.84 -18.60 -1.96
CA LEU A 41 5.29 -18.77 -1.82
C LEU A 41 5.97 -17.43 -2.03
N SER A 42 6.81 -17.02 -1.07
CA SER A 42 7.55 -15.77 -1.18
C SER A 42 8.52 -15.84 -2.37
N ILE A 43 8.48 -14.82 -3.21
CA ILE A 43 9.45 -14.62 -4.28
C ILE A 43 10.62 -13.84 -3.71
N ALA A 44 11.84 -14.20 -4.08
CA ALA A 44 13.04 -13.48 -3.69
C ALA A 44 12.93 -12.03 -4.19
N ASN A 45 12.94 -11.08 -3.26
CA ASN A 45 12.89 -9.66 -3.62
C ASN A 45 14.14 -9.31 -4.43
N ASN A 46 13.92 -8.69 -5.59
CA ASN A 46 14.99 -8.01 -6.27
C ASN A 46 15.01 -6.54 -5.83
N PHE A 47 16.15 -6.13 -5.26
CA PHE A 47 16.35 -4.78 -4.76
C PHE A 47 16.62 -3.75 -5.86
N ASP A 48 16.45 -4.09 -7.15
CA ASP A 48 16.80 -3.19 -8.25
C ASP A 48 16.02 -1.88 -8.26
N LEU A 49 14.70 -1.91 -7.98
CA LEU A 49 13.93 -0.67 -7.80
C LEU A 49 14.46 0.13 -6.60
N HIS A 50 14.70 -0.52 -5.46
CA HIS A 50 15.24 0.14 -4.27
C HIS A 50 16.60 0.78 -4.53
N LYS A 51 17.50 0.08 -5.21
CA LYS A 51 18.81 0.60 -5.62
C LYS A 51 18.63 1.79 -6.55
N HIS A 52 17.72 1.71 -7.52
CA HIS A 52 17.44 2.83 -8.41
C HIS A 52 16.93 4.05 -7.64
N LEU A 53 15.91 3.87 -6.79
CA LEU A 53 15.37 4.93 -5.93
C LEU A 53 16.41 5.51 -4.96
N TYR A 54 17.36 4.70 -4.50
CA TYR A 54 18.45 5.19 -3.65
C TYR A 54 19.53 5.95 -4.42
N LEU A 55 19.94 5.44 -5.59
CA LEU A 55 21.08 5.94 -6.35
C LEU A 55 20.75 7.18 -7.19
N SER A 56 19.51 7.36 -7.65
CA SER A 56 19.10 8.57 -8.39
C SER A 56 18.89 9.80 -7.48
N ARG A 57 19.66 9.91 -6.38
CA ARG A 57 19.59 11.03 -5.42
C ARG A 57 19.91 12.40 -6.04
N GLU A 58 20.50 12.44 -7.23
CA GLU A 58 20.83 13.67 -7.96
C GLU A 58 19.66 14.21 -8.81
N GLU A 59 18.60 13.43 -9.06
CA GLU A 59 17.40 13.82 -9.83
C GLU A 59 16.16 13.93 -8.91
N GLN A 60 16.25 14.69 -7.81
CA GLN A 60 15.20 14.77 -6.77
C GLN A 60 13.80 15.18 -7.25
N ASN A 61 13.66 15.77 -8.45
CA ASN A 61 12.39 16.33 -8.91
C ASN A 61 11.34 15.29 -9.33
N ASP A 62 11.70 14.02 -9.50
CA ASP A 62 10.80 13.00 -10.04
C ASP A 62 10.42 11.89 -9.03
N LYS A 63 10.83 11.99 -7.76
CA LYS A 63 10.50 10.99 -6.73
C LYS A 63 9.37 11.43 -5.83
N LEU A 64 8.50 10.49 -5.52
CA LEU A 64 7.49 10.67 -4.48
C LEU A 64 8.11 10.39 -3.11
N ASN A 65 7.91 11.31 -2.17
CA ASN A 65 8.15 11.07 -0.75
C ASN A 65 7.04 10.18 -0.14
N LEU A 66 7.22 9.72 1.10
CA LEU A 66 6.29 8.81 1.78
C LEU A 66 4.87 9.38 1.94
N ALA A 67 4.73 10.68 2.16
CA ALA A 67 3.42 11.32 2.27
C ALA A 67 2.68 11.35 0.93
N GLU A 68 3.41 11.63 -0.15
CA GLU A 68 2.88 11.63 -1.51
C GLU A 68 2.50 10.21 -1.94
N LEU A 69 3.35 9.23 -1.64
CA LEU A 69 3.11 7.81 -1.86
C LEU A 69 1.86 7.31 -1.13
N LEU A 70 1.76 7.58 0.17
CA LEU A 70 0.58 7.21 0.95
C LEU A 70 -0.69 7.79 0.32
N THR A 71 -0.67 9.09 0.02
CA THR A 71 -1.84 9.80 -0.50
C THR A 71 -2.31 9.22 -1.82
N ILE A 72 -1.38 8.96 -2.75
CA ILE A 72 -1.76 8.42 -4.06
C ILE A 72 -2.17 6.94 -3.97
N LEU A 73 -1.56 6.16 -3.09
CA LEU A 73 -1.95 4.77 -2.85
C LEU A 73 -3.35 4.71 -2.22
N GLU A 74 -3.67 5.56 -1.25
CA GLU A 74 -5.02 5.63 -0.67
C GLU A 74 -6.07 6.05 -1.69
N CYS A 75 -5.73 6.98 -2.58
CA CYS A 75 -6.59 7.38 -3.68
C CYS A 75 -6.90 6.23 -4.66
N LEU A 76 -5.91 5.36 -4.92
CA LEU A 76 -6.02 4.28 -5.91
C LEU A 76 -6.56 2.97 -5.32
N LEU A 77 -6.22 2.68 -4.07
CA LEU A 77 -6.41 1.36 -3.43
C LEU A 77 -7.29 1.44 -2.18
N GLY A 78 -7.80 2.61 -1.82
CA GLY A 78 -8.54 2.84 -0.58
C GLY A 78 -7.64 2.87 0.65
N GLU A 79 -8.21 2.88 1.85
CA GLU A 79 -7.46 3.03 3.10
C GLU A 79 -6.37 1.95 3.28
N SER A 80 -5.26 2.33 3.92
CA SER A 80 -4.22 1.40 4.35
C SER A 80 -4.77 0.33 5.29
N SER A 81 -4.26 -0.90 5.18
CA SER A 81 -4.48 -1.98 6.14
C SER A 81 -3.66 -1.75 7.42
N ASP A 82 -4.05 -2.41 8.52
CA ASP A 82 -3.34 -2.44 9.80
C ASP A 82 -2.35 -3.62 9.94
N LEU A 83 -2.15 -4.42 8.89
CA LEU A 83 -1.29 -5.63 8.89
C LEU A 83 0.22 -5.33 8.83
N TYR A 84 0.69 -4.33 9.58
CA TYR A 84 2.09 -3.93 9.62
C TYR A 84 2.57 -3.59 11.03
N ASP A 85 3.89 -3.57 11.21
CA ASP A 85 4.53 -3.13 12.45
C ASP A 85 4.51 -1.60 12.53
N LYS A 86 3.56 -1.03 13.29
CA LYS A 86 3.36 0.41 13.45
C LYS A 86 4.57 1.15 14.04
N TYR A 87 5.49 0.43 14.69
CA TYR A 87 6.74 1.03 15.17
C TYR A 87 7.75 1.21 14.02
N LYS A 88 7.70 0.36 12.99
CA LYS A 88 8.66 0.34 11.88
C LYS A 88 8.09 0.81 10.55
N GLY A 89 6.80 1.09 10.44
CA GLY A 89 6.17 1.59 9.23
C GLY A 89 4.85 2.28 9.55
N ALA A 90 4.19 2.82 8.54
CA ALA A 90 3.00 3.64 8.70
C ALA A 90 1.86 3.35 7.71
N PHE A 91 2.10 2.55 6.67
CA PHE A 91 1.09 2.03 5.75
C PHE A 91 1.41 0.64 5.20
N TYR A 92 0.36 -0.05 4.77
CA TYR A 92 0.41 -1.37 4.16
C TYR A 92 -0.79 -1.59 3.24
N PHE A 93 -0.54 -1.90 1.97
CA PHE A 93 -1.58 -2.18 0.97
C PHE A 93 -1.42 -3.62 0.47
N PRO A 94 -2.21 -4.56 1.01
CA PRO A 94 -2.27 -5.91 0.47
C PRO A 94 -3.10 -5.92 -0.81
N THR A 95 -2.48 -6.37 -1.90
CA THR A 95 -3.14 -6.44 -3.20
C THR A 95 -3.00 -7.82 -3.83
N LEU A 96 -4.00 -8.19 -4.63
CA LEU A 96 -3.90 -9.28 -5.59
C LEU A 96 -3.43 -8.68 -6.92
N LEU A 97 -2.25 -9.08 -7.36
CA LEU A 97 -1.72 -8.80 -8.69
C LEU A 97 -2.09 -9.95 -9.63
N VAL A 98 -2.91 -9.65 -10.62
CA VAL A 98 -3.27 -10.55 -11.72
C VAL A 98 -2.40 -10.22 -12.92
N VAL A 99 -1.61 -11.18 -13.39
CA VAL A 99 -0.75 -11.05 -14.57
C VAL A 99 -1.40 -11.85 -15.71
N ILE A 100 -1.83 -11.14 -16.75
CA ILE A 100 -2.60 -11.71 -17.86
C ILE A 100 -1.73 -11.66 -19.12
N LYS A 101 -1.40 -12.84 -19.62
CA LYS A 101 -0.61 -13.06 -20.85
C LYS A 101 -1.39 -13.93 -21.82
N THR A 102 -0.87 -14.05 -23.05
CA THR A 102 -1.36 -15.04 -24.03
C THR A 102 -1.22 -16.48 -23.53
N SER A 103 -0.18 -16.76 -22.73
CA SER A 103 0.07 -18.09 -22.14
C SER A 103 -0.85 -18.44 -20.98
N GLY A 104 -1.52 -17.46 -20.35
CA GLY A 104 -2.40 -17.71 -19.22
C GLY A 104 -2.61 -16.51 -18.31
N THR A 105 -3.33 -16.76 -17.21
CA THR A 105 -3.55 -15.80 -16.14
C THR A 105 -2.91 -16.32 -14.86
N PHE A 106 -2.06 -15.51 -14.26
CA PHE A 106 -1.27 -15.86 -13.09
C PHE A 106 -1.59 -14.91 -11.93
N TYR A 107 -1.58 -15.44 -10.72
CA TYR A 107 -2.04 -14.73 -9.52
C TYR A 107 -0.93 -14.63 -8.49
N TYR A 108 -0.67 -13.39 -8.06
CA TYR A 108 0.34 -13.05 -7.07
C TYR A 108 -0.28 -12.20 -5.98
N LEU A 109 0.22 -12.33 -4.75
CA LEU A 109 0.05 -11.26 -3.76
C LEU A 109 1.17 -10.25 -3.98
N MET A 110 0.82 -8.98 -3.90
CA MET A 110 1.77 -7.89 -3.84
C MET A 110 1.46 -7.01 -2.64
N ASP A 111 2.41 -6.94 -1.72
CA ASP A 111 2.37 -6.01 -0.61
C ASP A 111 3.09 -4.73 -1.01
N ILE A 112 2.43 -3.59 -0.84
CA ILE A 112 3.04 -2.26 -0.98
C ILE A 112 3.05 -1.62 0.40
N TYR A 113 4.22 -1.37 0.97
CA TYR A 113 4.32 -0.90 2.35
C TYR A 113 5.58 -0.08 2.58
N ASP A 114 5.56 0.80 3.58
CA ASP A 114 6.78 1.41 4.07
C ASP A 114 7.37 0.61 5.23
N HIS A 115 8.69 0.57 5.30
CA HIS A 115 9.41 0.00 6.42
C HIS A 115 10.71 0.77 6.65
N ARG A 116 10.84 1.37 7.82
CA ARG A 116 12.00 2.16 8.26
C ARG A 116 12.36 3.28 7.28
N GLY A 117 11.35 3.92 6.71
CA GLY A 117 11.50 5.02 5.75
C GLY A 117 11.65 4.59 4.29
N TRP A 118 11.54 3.31 3.98
CA TRP A 118 11.69 2.80 2.61
C TRP A 118 10.38 2.21 2.10
N LEU A 119 10.01 2.53 0.86
CA LEU A 119 8.93 1.86 0.14
C LEU A 119 9.38 0.47 -0.33
N TYR A 120 8.60 -0.56 0.00
CA TYR A 120 8.80 -1.94 -0.43
C TYR A 120 7.65 -2.44 -1.29
N PHE A 121 8.02 -3.27 -2.28
CA PHE A 121 7.12 -4.15 -3.01
C PHE A 121 7.53 -5.58 -2.73
N ARG A 122 6.65 -6.36 -2.09
CA ARG A 122 6.92 -7.77 -1.80
C ARG A 122 5.95 -8.63 -2.56
N LEU A 123 6.47 -9.63 -3.26
CA LEU A 123 5.67 -10.52 -4.11
C LEU A 123 5.63 -11.94 -3.57
N TYR A 124 4.44 -12.55 -3.66
CA TYR A 124 4.22 -13.96 -3.38
C TYR A 124 3.47 -14.59 -4.54
N ARG A 125 3.89 -15.78 -4.99
CA ARG A 125 3.12 -16.57 -5.95
C ARG A 125 2.03 -17.34 -5.22
N ILE A 126 0.77 -17.17 -5.62
CA ILE A 126 -0.35 -17.97 -5.07
C ILE A 126 -0.34 -19.36 -5.71
N VAL A 127 -0.34 -20.41 -4.90
CA VAL A 127 -0.27 -21.81 -5.36
C VAL A 127 -1.44 -22.62 -4.82
N ASP A 128 -1.69 -23.79 -5.41
CA ASP A 128 -2.67 -24.74 -4.88
C ASP A 128 -2.24 -25.28 -3.51
N HIS A 129 -3.22 -25.56 -2.64
CA HIS A 129 -3.00 -26.09 -1.29
C HIS A 129 -2.19 -27.40 -1.27
N ASN A 130 -2.35 -28.24 -2.29
CA ASN A 130 -1.60 -29.50 -2.38
C ASN A 130 -0.11 -29.28 -2.68
N TYR A 131 0.22 -28.16 -3.31
CA TYR A 131 1.60 -27.78 -3.60
C TYR A 131 2.30 -27.19 -2.38
N ILE A 132 1.59 -26.37 -1.58
CA ILE A 132 2.20 -25.70 -0.41
C ILE A 132 2.58 -26.66 0.72
N ASN A 133 1.80 -27.72 0.97
CA ASN A 133 2.07 -28.70 2.03
C ASN A 133 3.40 -29.47 1.85
N ARG A 134 4.06 -29.33 0.70
CA ARG A 134 5.36 -29.95 0.40
C ARG A 134 6.52 -28.95 0.42
N GLN A 135 6.26 -27.70 0.77
CA GLN A 135 7.22 -26.60 0.65
C GLN A 135 7.30 -25.83 1.96
N ASP A 136 8.50 -25.37 2.32
CA ASP A 136 8.67 -24.38 3.39
C ASP A 136 8.32 -22.98 2.82
N PRO A 137 7.30 -22.30 3.37
CA PRO A 137 6.90 -20.97 2.93
C PRO A 137 7.90 -19.87 3.31
N GLN A 138 8.84 -20.12 4.22
CA GLN A 138 9.88 -19.15 4.61
C GLN A 138 11.06 -19.09 3.63
N ILE A 139 11.18 -20.07 2.74
CA ILE A 139 12.25 -20.10 1.74
C ILE A 139 11.88 -19.18 0.58
N LEU A 140 12.69 -18.14 0.37
CA LEU A 140 12.61 -17.28 -0.81
C LEU A 140 12.85 -18.09 -2.08
N ARG A 141 11.92 -17.99 -3.04
CA ARG A 141 11.98 -18.71 -4.32
C ARG A 141 12.44 -17.80 -5.44
N GLU A 142 13.12 -18.38 -6.42
CA GLU A 142 13.29 -17.74 -7.71
C GLU A 142 11.93 -17.50 -8.40
N THR A 143 11.92 -16.58 -9.36
CA THR A 143 10.72 -16.23 -10.12
C THR A 143 10.27 -17.38 -11.01
N PHE A 144 8.97 -17.55 -11.17
CA PHE A 144 8.37 -18.53 -12.08
C PHE A 144 8.47 -17.99 -13.51
N SER A 145 9.56 -18.31 -14.21
CA SER A 145 9.94 -17.70 -15.49
C SER A 145 8.89 -17.85 -16.60
N GLU A 146 8.11 -18.92 -16.59
CA GLU A 146 7.02 -19.12 -17.57
C GLU A 146 5.80 -18.23 -17.30
N GLU A 147 5.67 -17.72 -16.08
CA GLU A 147 4.51 -16.97 -15.60
C GLU A 147 4.81 -15.47 -15.50
N PHE A 148 5.87 -15.12 -14.78
CA PHE A 148 6.28 -13.74 -14.50
C PHE A 148 7.78 -13.72 -14.16
N THR A 149 8.60 -13.49 -15.18
CA THR A 149 10.07 -13.47 -15.07
C THR A 149 10.56 -12.34 -14.17
N GLN A 150 11.77 -12.46 -13.66
CA GLN A 150 12.43 -11.38 -12.92
C GLN A 150 12.52 -10.06 -13.70
N GLN A 151 12.76 -10.13 -15.01
CA GLN A 151 12.82 -8.94 -15.86
C GLN A 151 11.45 -8.27 -15.97
N GLU A 152 10.39 -9.05 -16.18
CA GLU A 152 9.03 -8.53 -16.25
C GLU A 152 8.58 -7.96 -14.89
N ILE A 153 8.96 -8.60 -13.77
CA ILE A 153 8.70 -8.08 -12.42
C ILE A 153 9.38 -6.72 -12.24
N ASN A 154 10.68 -6.63 -12.51
CA ASN A 154 11.43 -5.39 -12.38
C ASN A 154 10.79 -4.30 -13.26
N TYR A 155 10.53 -4.62 -14.52
CA TYR A 155 9.91 -3.70 -15.45
C TYR A 155 8.54 -3.22 -14.93
N PHE A 156 7.68 -4.14 -14.48
CA PHE A 156 6.37 -3.81 -13.92
C PHE A 156 6.50 -2.89 -12.70
N LEU A 157 7.43 -3.15 -11.78
CA LEU A 157 7.64 -2.31 -10.60
C LEU A 157 8.09 -0.89 -10.96
N PHE A 158 9.00 -0.75 -11.93
CA PHE A 158 9.40 0.57 -12.46
C PHE A 158 8.23 1.28 -13.14
N TYR A 159 7.50 0.57 -13.99
CA TYR A 159 6.33 1.09 -14.69
C TYR A 159 5.25 1.54 -13.70
N PHE A 160 4.94 0.71 -12.69
CA PHE A 160 3.96 1.03 -11.67
C PHE A 160 4.37 2.23 -10.82
N TYR A 161 5.64 2.34 -10.42
CA TYR A 161 6.14 3.51 -9.71
C TYR A 161 6.04 4.79 -10.58
N GLY A 162 6.38 4.71 -11.86
CA GLY A 162 6.17 5.80 -12.83
C GLY A 162 4.70 6.19 -12.99
N TYR A 163 3.80 5.21 -12.99
CA TYR A 163 2.36 5.42 -12.98
C TYR A 163 1.91 6.18 -11.71
N LEU A 164 2.40 5.81 -10.52
CA LEU A 164 2.11 6.53 -9.27
C LEU A 164 2.54 8.00 -9.35
N ILE A 165 3.72 8.29 -9.90
CA ILE A 165 4.20 9.67 -10.11
C ILE A 165 3.23 10.45 -11.02
N GLY A 166 2.85 9.86 -12.15
CA GLY A 166 1.91 10.49 -13.10
C GLY A 166 0.53 10.76 -12.48
N CYS A 167 0.01 9.79 -11.72
CA CYS A 167 -1.24 9.92 -10.98
C CYS A 167 -1.15 11.03 -9.93
N PHE A 168 -0.07 11.08 -9.16
CA PHE A 168 0.11 12.08 -8.11
C PHE A 168 0.18 13.52 -8.68
N ARG A 169 0.92 13.72 -9.78
CA ARG A 169 0.97 15.02 -10.49
C ARG A 169 -0.40 15.50 -10.97
N THR A 170 -1.29 14.58 -11.29
CA THR A 170 -2.68 14.89 -11.67
C THR A 170 -3.51 15.14 -10.42
N PHE A 171 -3.38 14.30 -9.40
CA PHE A 171 -4.10 14.39 -8.14
C PHE A 171 -3.92 15.77 -7.48
N GLN A 172 -2.68 16.26 -7.38
CA GLN A 172 -2.35 17.56 -6.77
C GLN A 172 -3.06 18.76 -7.43
N LYS A 173 -3.44 18.65 -8.71
CA LYS A 173 -4.09 19.75 -9.43
C LYS A 173 -5.59 19.87 -9.14
N PHE A 174 -6.22 18.77 -8.73
CA PHE A 174 -7.68 18.67 -8.69
C PHE A 174 -8.23 18.31 -7.31
N ASN A 175 -7.38 17.89 -6.36
CA ASN A 175 -7.82 17.41 -5.06
C ASN A 175 -7.20 18.23 -3.93
N SER A 176 -8.02 18.57 -2.95
CA SER A 176 -7.55 19.10 -1.67
C SER A 176 -7.25 17.97 -0.71
N VAL A 177 -6.09 18.01 -0.05
CA VAL A 177 -5.71 17.03 0.98
C VAL A 177 -5.96 17.63 2.36
N LYS A 178 -6.53 16.84 3.27
CA LYS A 178 -6.65 17.24 4.67
C LYS A 178 -5.28 17.09 5.35
N PRO A 179 -4.92 17.99 6.29
CA PRO A 179 -3.68 17.82 7.04
C PRO A 179 -3.65 16.45 7.72
N PHE A 180 -2.50 15.78 7.66
CA PHE A 180 -2.27 14.51 8.34
C PHE A 180 -0.80 14.36 8.74
N LEU A 181 -0.55 13.50 9.72
CA LEU A 181 0.79 13.16 10.20
C LEU A 181 0.89 11.64 10.39
N LYS A 182 1.92 11.04 9.80
CA LYS A 182 2.32 9.66 9.99
C LYS A 182 3.72 9.60 10.61
N ARG A 183 3.98 8.49 11.30
CA ARG A 183 5.11 8.29 12.20
C ARG A 183 5.79 6.96 11.89
N ILE A 184 7.12 6.97 11.83
CA ILE A 184 7.94 5.76 11.86
C ILE A 184 8.89 5.91 13.03
N ASP A 185 8.42 5.50 14.20
CA ASP A 185 9.08 5.74 15.47
C ASP A 185 10.48 5.11 15.52
N SER A 186 10.68 3.93 14.90
CA SER A 186 11.96 3.22 14.92
C SER A 186 13.12 3.98 14.28
N ASN A 187 12.84 5.02 13.50
CA ASN A 187 13.82 5.79 12.74
C ASN A 187 13.63 7.31 12.90
N LEU A 188 12.74 7.75 13.81
CA LEU A 188 12.42 9.15 14.05
C LEU A 188 11.98 9.90 12.77
N ILE A 189 11.21 9.22 11.92
CA ILE A 189 10.71 9.78 10.65
C ILE A 189 9.28 10.25 10.82
N LEU A 190 9.02 11.49 10.43
CA LEU A 190 7.70 12.07 10.33
C LEU A 190 7.42 12.41 8.88
N TYR A 191 6.23 12.07 8.39
CA TYR A 191 5.80 12.52 7.08
C TYR A 191 4.31 12.85 7.10
N GLY A 192 3.88 13.71 6.20
CA GLY A 192 2.50 14.15 6.19
C GLY A 192 2.20 15.25 5.20
N TYR A 193 1.04 15.86 5.41
CA TYR A 193 0.60 17.04 4.67
C TYR A 193 0.27 18.14 5.67
N LYS A 194 0.88 19.32 5.51
CA LYS A 194 0.59 20.51 6.33
C LYS A 194 0.89 21.79 5.55
N GLY A 195 0.13 22.85 5.81
CA GLY A 195 0.42 24.16 5.20
C GLY A 195 0.41 24.16 3.66
N GLN A 196 -0.40 23.29 3.04
CA GLN A 196 -0.47 23.04 1.59
C GLN A 196 0.67 22.22 0.98
N ASP A 197 1.63 21.76 1.78
CA ASP A 197 2.78 21.01 1.30
C ASP A 197 2.85 19.59 1.89
N PHE A 198 3.33 18.66 1.07
CA PHE A 198 3.75 17.33 1.53
C PHE A 198 5.15 17.42 2.12
N PHE A 199 5.41 16.70 3.20
CA PHE A 199 6.72 16.67 3.83
C PHE A 199 7.11 15.26 4.28
N GLU A 200 8.41 15.03 4.31
CA GLU A 200 9.07 13.89 4.93
C GLU A 200 10.31 14.42 5.65
N LYS A 201 10.41 14.14 6.96
CA LYS A 201 11.45 14.68 7.85
C LYS A 201 12.06 13.54 8.66
N HIS A 202 13.37 13.43 8.57
CA HIS A 202 14.17 12.62 9.49
C HIS A 202 14.60 13.50 10.65
N CYS A 203 14.26 13.13 11.88
CA CYS A 203 14.66 13.86 13.08
C CYS A 203 15.95 13.27 13.64
N ASP A 204 16.89 14.13 14.01
CA ASP A 204 18.20 13.70 14.52
C ASP A 204 18.16 13.25 16.00
N SER A 205 17.06 13.55 16.70
CA SER A 205 16.86 13.19 18.12
C SER A 205 15.39 12.99 18.46
N GLU A 206 15.13 12.20 19.51
CA GLU A 206 13.79 11.98 20.09
C GLU A 206 13.12 13.29 20.54
N GLU A 207 13.91 14.23 21.07
CA GLU A 207 13.43 15.54 21.51
C GLU A 207 12.86 16.35 20.34
N ASN A 208 13.57 16.40 19.21
CA ASN A 208 13.11 17.07 17.99
C ASN A 208 11.90 16.34 17.38
N TYR A 209 11.93 15.01 17.38
CA TYR A 209 10.83 14.18 16.91
C TYR A 209 9.53 14.47 17.67
N GLN A 210 9.59 14.47 19.01
CA GLN A 210 8.44 14.75 19.86
C GLN A 210 7.96 16.21 19.73
N ALA A 211 8.87 17.17 19.63
CA ALA A 211 8.52 18.58 19.44
C ALA A 211 7.77 18.83 18.12
N GLU A 212 8.13 18.14 17.04
CA GLU A 212 7.42 18.23 15.75
C GLU A 212 6.02 17.63 15.81
N ILE A 213 5.85 16.50 16.52
CA ILE A 213 4.53 15.89 16.75
C ILE A 213 3.63 16.88 17.51
N GLU A 214 4.11 17.41 18.63
CA GLU A 214 3.34 18.35 19.47
C GLU A 214 2.99 19.64 18.70
N SER A 215 3.93 20.15 17.91
CA SER A 215 3.72 21.31 17.05
C SER A 215 2.60 21.07 16.04
N PHE A 216 2.60 19.90 15.39
CA PHE A 216 1.55 19.52 14.46
C PHE A 216 0.20 19.35 15.17
N GLU A 217 0.14 18.61 16.28
CA GLU A 217 -1.09 18.36 17.04
C GLU A 217 -1.70 19.66 17.59
N LYS A 218 -0.89 20.61 18.03
CA LYS A 218 -1.37 21.92 18.50
C LYS A 218 -2.11 22.72 17.42
N ILE A 219 -1.68 22.60 16.16
CA ILE A 219 -2.25 23.36 15.04
C ILE A 219 -3.41 22.59 14.39
N TYR A 220 -3.25 21.28 14.18
CA TYR A 220 -4.15 20.47 13.36
C TYR A 220 -4.95 19.43 14.16
N GLY A 221 -4.61 19.16 15.42
CA GLY A 221 -5.24 18.11 16.25
C GLY A 221 -6.76 18.26 16.40
N ASN A 222 -7.26 19.49 16.49
CA ASN A 222 -8.70 19.77 16.57
C ASN A 222 -9.48 19.41 15.28
N SER A 223 -8.78 19.24 14.15
CA SER A 223 -9.38 18.89 12.85
C SER A 223 -9.32 17.40 12.52
N LEU A 224 -8.58 16.61 13.31
CA LEU A 224 -8.29 15.20 13.04
C LEU A 224 -9.29 14.25 13.70
N ASP A 225 -9.85 14.61 14.86
CA ASP A 225 -10.78 13.74 15.59
C ASP A 225 -11.91 14.51 16.28
N LYS A 226 -12.97 14.82 15.54
CA LYS A 226 -14.32 14.79 16.12
C LYS A 226 -15.05 13.63 15.52
N ILE A 227 -14.76 12.44 16.05
CA ILE A 227 -15.71 11.33 15.98
C ILE A 227 -16.94 11.83 16.73
N ASP A 228 -18.01 12.14 16.00
CA ASP A 228 -19.30 12.43 16.61
C ASP A 228 -19.87 11.10 17.12
N VAL A 229 -19.45 10.75 18.33
CA VAL A 229 -19.87 9.53 19.03
C VAL A 229 -21.39 9.45 19.06
N ASN A 230 -22.10 10.59 19.16
CA ASN A 230 -23.56 10.59 19.15
C ASN A 230 -24.13 10.25 17.78
N ALA A 231 -23.53 10.73 16.68
CA ALA A 231 -23.94 10.35 15.34
C ALA A 231 -23.71 8.86 15.05
N ILE A 232 -22.59 8.29 15.53
CA ILE A 232 -22.31 6.85 15.42
C ILE A 232 -23.31 6.05 16.24
N LEU A 233 -23.54 6.44 17.50
CA LEU A 233 -24.51 5.78 18.38
C LEU A 233 -25.94 5.86 17.81
N GLN A 234 -26.32 7.00 17.22
CA GLN A 234 -27.62 7.15 16.54
C GLN A 234 -27.73 6.24 15.33
N THR A 235 -26.68 6.14 14.49
CA THR A 235 -26.68 5.24 13.33
C THR A 235 -26.86 3.78 13.76
N ILE A 236 -26.11 3.34 14.77
CA ILE A 236 -26.21 1.97 15.32
C ILE A 236 -27.61 1.73 15.90
N THR A 237 -28.14 2.66 16.71
CA THR A 237 -29.43 2.46 17.40
C THR A 237 -30.65 2.61 16.50
N SER A 238 -30.53 3.33 15.38
CA SER A 238 -31.59 3.45 14.36
C SER A 238 -31.75 2.17 13.55
N GLU A 239 -30.65 1.49 13.21
CA GLU A 239 -30.68 0.20 12.49
C GLU A 239 -31.32 -0.93 13.32
N TYR A 240 -31.33 -0.82 14.66
CA TYR A 240 -32.01 -1.76 15.56
C TYR A 240 -33.49 -1.44 15.81
N SER A 241 -33.99 -0.29 15.35
CA SER A 241 -35.38 0.14 15.57
C SER A 241 -36.33 -0.22 14.42
N GLU A 242 -35.82 -0.80 13.32
CA GLU A 242 -36.59 -1.26 12.15
C GLU A 242 -36.66 -2.81 12.02
N MET A 243 -36.47 -3.55 13.11
CA MET A 243 -36.83 -4.98 13.23
C MET A 243 -38.05 -5.18 14.13
#